data_AF-A0A0M0SY39-F1
#
_entry.id   AF-A0A0M0SY39-F1
#
_cell.length_a   1.000
_cell.length_b   1.000
_cell.length_c   1.000
_cell.angle_alpha   90.00
_cell.angle_beta   90.00
_cell.angle_gamma   90.00
#
_symmetry.space_group_name_H-M   'P 1'
#
loop_
_entity.id
_entity.type
_entity.pdbx_description
1 polymer ?
#
loop_
_entity_poly.entity_id
_entity_poly.type
_entity_poly.pdbx_seq_one_letter_code
_entity_poly.pdbx_strand_id
1 'polypeptide(L)'
;MEFTHWKRRLQDHFERMGFSLLTERLASQDMVKLEATHGAFLFFPVTIHLYERSGWKMIAFEAETQEEPQLVEQQIASLFQLLMVTFQEEEREFLLGFHANTGRYLTDRNAPVGRLVRLIEECWYDGDVLRVETFDPFPGLFVAPPFAHQSYAFMPEERTWRLSVGRTGRPANDYRFDGTILAPHRLPESELFTMTPLTAPLEDDQAIRHLLEKERQTIAAFHERAMNTIRVYDPSFGFAWRGTQTFFHGVPVNPFAQRLWLENGVTRYRILQQGSTRLLASGETCDAVIEMLDDAISSGEPDGQPVSPIGQLILGVWQQIESDEATYITQVDCRGISRTQADNRIRHALARQETINWVHRAPNENDVCRFAGLKLTFPHRPPGVVTIERSETE
;
A
#
# COMPACT_ATOMS: atom_id res chain seq x y z
N MET A 1 3.54 -11.22 -40.26
CA MET A 1 3.60 -10.54 -38.95
C MET A 1 4.27 -9.21 -39.18
N GLU A 2 3.48 -8.14 -39.20
CA GLU A 2 3.98 -6.78 -39.35
C GLU A 2 4.86 -6.47 -38.15
N PHE A 3 6.14 -6.30 -38.42
CA PHE A 3 7.04 -5.62 -37.51
C PHE A 3 6.43 -4.23 -37.26
N THR A 4 5.98 -3.90 -36.04
CA THR A 4 5.43 -2.57 -35.78
C THR A 4 6.52 -1.52 -36.01
N HIS A 5 6.29 -0.63 -36.98
CA HIS A 5 7.27 0.32 -37.54
C HIS A 5 8.08 1.09 -36.48
N TRP A 6 7.51 1.31 -35.30
CA TRP A 6 8.14 2.02 -34.19
C TRP A 6 9.36 1.29 -33.57
N LYS A 7 9.32 -0.04 -33.43
CA LYS A 7 10.42 -0.82 -32.82
C LYS A 7 11.71 -0.73 -33.67
N ARG A 8 11.56 -0.65 -35.00
CA ARG A 8 12.66 -0.60 -35.98
C ARG A 8 13.23 0.80 -36.00
N ARG A 9 12.35 1.80 -35.99
CA ARG A 9 12.74 3.20 -35.93
C ARG A 9 13.61 3.48 -34.69
N LEU A 10 13.24 2.92 -33.54
CA LEU A 10 14.08 2.98 -32.33
C LEU A 10 15.42 2.29 -32.52
N GLN A 11 15.43 1.06 -33.03
CA GLN A 11 16.67 0.34 -33.32
C GLN A 11 17.61 1.18 -34.21
N ASP A 12 17.11 1.67 -35.35
CA ASP A 12 17.88 2.50 -36.28
C ASP A 12 18.36 3.81 -35.61
N HIS A 13 17.58 4.37 -34.69
CA HIS A 13 17.99 5.56 -33.94
C HIS A 13 19.12 5.26 -32.95
N PHE A 14 19.06 4.16 -32.21
CA PHE A 14 20.15 3.72 -31.33
C PHE A 14 21.44 3.49 -32.12
N GLU A 15 21.37 2.84 -33.28
CA GLU A 15 22.52 2.64 -34.18
C GLU A 15 23.09 4.00 -34.63
N ARG A 16 22.25 4.98 -34.98
CA ARG A 16 22.67 6.35 -35.34
C ARG A 16 23.29 7.12 -34.17
N MET A 17 22.88 6.84 -32.93
CA MET A 17 23.50 7.39 -31.73
C MET A 17 24.88 6.76 -31.42
N GLY A 18 25.30 5.75 -32.20
CA GLY A 18 26.59 5.10 -32.08
C GLY A 18 26.59 3.87 -31.17
N PHE A 19 25.42 3.36 -30.75
CA PHE A 19 25.35 2.12 -29.99
C PHE A 19 25.66 0.91 -30.89
N SER A 20 26.44 -0.03 -30.36
CA SER A 20 26.56 -1.37 -30.91
C SER A 20 25.45 -2.25 -30.32
N LEU A 21 24.53 -2.71 -31.17
CA LEU A 21 23.35 -3.47 -30.76
C LEU A 21 23.46 -4.96 -31.09
N LEU A 22 23.30 -5.82 -30.10
CA LEU A 22 22.88 -7.21 -30.33
C LEU A 22 21.35 -7.24 -30.28
N THR A 23 20.71 -7.64 -31.40
CA THR A 23 19.24 -7.70 -31.48
C THR A 23 18.76 -9.14 -31.38
N GLU A 24 17.94 -9.44 -30.38
CA GLU A 24 17.24 -10.71 -30.24
C GLU A 24 15.73 -10.49 -30.43
N ARG A 25 15.10 -11.31 -31.28
CA ARG A 25 13.66 -11.24 -31.57
C ARG A 25 12.95 -12.39 -30.90
N LEU A 26 12.09 -12.07 -29.94
CA LEU A 26 11.30 -13.04 -29.20
C LEU A 26 9.88 -13.03 -29.78
N ALA A 27 9.74 -13.66 -30.94
CA ALA A 27 8.51 -13.63 -31.75
C ALA A 27 7.29 -14.20 -31.02
N SER A 28 7.48 -15.13 -30.09
CA SER A 28 6.40 -15.68 -29.24
C SER A 28 5.82 -14.67 -28.24
N GLN A 29 6.53 -13.57 -27.99
CA GLN A 29 6.17 -12.53 -27.02
C GLN A 29 5.94 -11.16 -27.69
N ASP A 30 5.98 -11.09 -29.02
CA ASP A 30 6.03 -9.85 -29.81
C ASP A 30 7.00 -8.81 -29.20
N MET A 31 8.20 -9.28 -28.83
CA MET A 31 9.20 -8.46 -28.14
C MET A 31 10.51 -8.42 -28.92
N VAL A 32 11.18 -7.28 -28.86
CA VAL A 32 12.55 -7.09 -29.32
C VAL A 32 13.43 -6.74 -28.13
N LYS A 33 14.46 -7.55 -27.91
CA LYS A 33 15.53 -7.28 -26.94
C LYS A 33 16.71 -6.69 -27.68
N LEU A 34 17.21 -5.55 -27.22
CA LEU A 34 18.39 -4.86 -27.74
C LEU A 34 19.42 -4.80 -26.62
N GLU A 35 20.52 -5.53 -26.76
CA GLU A 35 21.67 -5.36 -25.86
C GLU A 35 22.54 -4.24 -26.44
N ALA A 36 22.46 -3.07 -25.81
CA ALA A 36 23.14 -1.86 -26.26
C ALA A 36 24.45 -1.67 -25.50
N THR A 37 25.55 -1.70 -26.26
CA THR A 37 26.89 -1.50 -25.72
C THR A 37 27.58 -0.34 -26.44
N HIS A 38 28.55 0.29 -25.78
CA HIS A 38 29.44 1.30 -26.40
C HIS A 38 28.75 2.53 -27.00
N GLY A 39 27.74 3.11 -26.34
CA GLY A 39 27.20 4.40 -26.73
C GLY A 39 27.99 5.55 -26.11
N ALA A 40 28.17 6.67 -26.83
CA ALA A 40 28.80 7.88 -26.28
C ALA A 40 28.03 8.52 -25.10
N PHE A 41 26.83 8.02 -24.81
CA PHE A 41 25.86 8.60 -23.90
C PHE A 41 25.76 7.88 -22.54
N LEU A 42 26.19 6.61 -22.47
CA LEU A 42 26.11 5.80 -21.25
C LEU A 42 27.50 5.30 -20.85
N PHE A 43 27.80 5.34 -19.56
CA PHE A 43 29.05 4.79 -19.03
C PHE A 43 29.00 3.27 -18.81
N PHE A 44 27.85 2.64 -19.05
CA PHE A 44 27.60 1.22 -18.80
C PHE A 44 26.72 0.61 -19.91
N PRO A 45 26.81 -0.72 -20.13
CA PRO A 45 25.90 -1.42 -21.04
C PRO A 45 24.47 -1.43 -20.51
N VAL A 46 23.49 -1.41 -21.41
CA VAL A 46 22.06 -1.46 -21.07
C VAL A 46 21.34 -2.44 -21.99
N THR A 47 20.49 -3.26 -21.40
CA THR A 47 19.52 -4.09 -22.12
C THR A 47 18.21 -3.32 -22.25
N ILE A 48 17.67 -3.28 -23.46
CA ILE A 48 16.43 -2.57 -23.77
C ILE A 48 15.40 -3.57 -24.30
N HIS A 49 14.22 -3.60 -23.69
CA HIS A 49 13.11 -4.41 -24.14
C HIS A 49 12.04 -3.52 -24.77
N LEU A 50 11.70 -3.80 -26.03
CA LEU A 50 10.64 -3.14 -26.78
C LEU A 50 9.48 -4.12 -26.97
N TYR A 51 8.33 -3.80 -26.37
CA TYR A 51 7.15 -4.67 -26.39
C TYR A 51 5.86 -3.86 -26.34
N GLU A 52 4.74 -4.51 -26.61
CA GLU A 52 3.42 -3.91 -26.45
C GLU A 52 2.68 -4.63 -25.32
N ARG A 53 2.14 -3.87 -24.36
CA ARG A 53 1.44 -4.43 -23.20
C ARG A 53 0.30 -3.52 -22.81
N SER A 54 -0.92 -4.06 -22.75
CA SER A 54 -2.09 -3.33 -22.25
C SER A 54 -2.31 -1.98 -22.96
N GLY A 55 -2.11 -1.93 -24.28
CA GLY A 55 -2.24 -0.73 -25.10
C GLY A 55 -1.01 0.20 -25.11
N TRP A 56 0.04 -0.11 -24.34
CA TRP A 56 1.27 0.66 -24.28
C TRP A 56 2.33 0.15 -25.23
N LYS A 57 3.06 1.08 -25.87
CA LYS A 57 4.36 0.84 -26.50
C LYS A 57 5.43 1.03 -25.44
N MET A 58 5.96 -0.09 -24.94
CA MET A 58 6.86 -0.10 -23.79
C MET A 58 8.33 -0.05 -24.22
N ILE A 59 9.12 0.75 -23.52
CA ILE A 59 10.58 0.76 -23.59
C ILE A 59 11.14 0.50 -22.19
N ALA A 60 11.47 -0.75 -21.88
CA ALA A 60 12.08 -1.08 -20.59
C ALA A 60 13.60 -1.10 -20.69
N PHE A 61 14.27 -0.47 -19.72
CA PHE A 61 15.73 -0.42 -19.59
C PHE A 61 16.16 -1.22 -18.38
N GLU A 62 17.17 -2.06 -18.56
CA GLU A 62 17.85 -2.81 -17.52
C GLU A 62 19.36 -2.57 -17.65
N ALA A 63 19.99 -2.18 -16.53
CA ALA A 63 21.42 -1.93 -16.47
C ALA A 63 22.08 -2.93 -15.51
N GLU A 64 23.09 -3.66 -16.00
CA GLU A 64 23.97 -4.47 -15.17
C GLU A 64 25.23 -3.67 -14.86
N THR A 65 25.27 -3.00 -13.70
CA THR A 65 26.36 -2.09 -13.35
C THR A 65 26.61 -1.99 -11.85
N GLN A 66 27.83 -1.62 -11.46
CA GLN A 66 28.24 -1.31 -10.09
C GLN A 66 28.21 0.20 -9.78
N GLU A 67 27.80 1.02 -10.75
CA GLU A 67 27.68 2.47 -10.61
C GLU A 67 26.62 2.87 -9.57
N GLU A 68 26.71 4.11 -9.08
CA GLU A 68 25.73 4.63 -8.12
C GLU A 68 24.29 4.62 -8.70
N PRO A 69 23.30 4.04 -8.01
CA PRO A 69 21.94 3.90 -8.55
C PRO A 69 21.30 5.21 -9.02
N GLN A 70 21.59 6.32 -8.34
CA GLN A 70 21.08 7.65 -8.72
C GLN A 70 21.66 8.13 -10.06
N LEU A 71 22.95 7.91 -10.28
CA LEU A 71 23.63 8.26 -11.53
C LEU A 71 23.08 7.43 -12.70
N VAL A 72 22.88 6.12 -12.47
CA VAL A 72 22.30 5.19 -13.45
C VAL A 72 20.90 5.63 -13.85
N GLU A 73 20.05 5.95 -12.87
CA GLU A 73 18.67 6.39 -13.11
C GLU A 73 18.62 7.72 -13.90
N GLN A 74 19.50 8.67 -13.58
CA GLN A 74 19.58 9.96 -14.32
C GLN A 74 20.01 9.78 -15.77
N GLN A 75 20.98 8.91 -16.03
CA GLN A 75 21.45 8.61 -17.39
C GLN A 75 20.38 7.90 -18.21
N ILE A 76 19.70 6.91 -17.64
CA ILE A 76 18.61 6.20 -18.30
C ILE A 76 17.42 7.12 -18.57
N ALA A 77 17.06 7.98 -17.62
CA ALA A 77 16.04 9.01 -17.84
C ALA A 77 16.43 9.96 -18.97
N SER A 78 17.68 10.40 -19.01
CA SER A 78 18.20 11.29 -20.07
C SER A 78 18.21 10.61 -21.44
N LEU A 79 18.60 9.34 -21.49
CA LEU A 79 18.54 8.53 -22.70
C LEU A 79 17.09 8.44 -23.19
N PHE A 80 16.16 8.09 -22.32
CA PHE A 80 14.74 8.00 -22.67
C PHE A 80 14.21 9.32 -23.25
N GLN A 81 14.53 10.47 -22.64
CA GLN A 81 14.12 11.78 -23.18
C GLN A 81 14.68 12.05 -24.58
N LEU A 82 15.92 11.64 -24.88
CA LEU A 82 16.49 11.76 -26.21
C LEU A 82 15.74 10.89 -27.23
N LEU A 83 15.35 9.67 -26.84
CA LEU A 83 14.56 8.80 -27.72
C LEU A 83 13.22 9.42 -28.08
N MET A 84 12.61 10.19 -27.16
CA MET A 84 11.29 10.81 -27.40
C MET A 84 11.30 11.74 -28.61
N VAL A 85 12.43 12.37 -28.91
CA VAL A 85 12.58 13.27 -30.08
C VAL A 85 12.31 12.55 -31.41
N THR A 86 12.46 11.23 -31.47
CA THR A 86 12.23 10.44 -32.70
C THR A 86 10.77 10.15 -33.01
N PHE A 87 9.89 10.40 -32.04
CA PHE A 87 8.47 10.12 -32.16
C PHE A 87 7.68 11.39 -32.44
N GLN A 88 6.67 11.25 -33.29
CA GLN A 88 5.64 12.27 -33.47
C GLN A 88 4.80 12.39 -32.19
N GLU A 89 4.17 13.54 -31.98
CA GLU A 89 3.38 13.81 -30.77
C GLU A 89 2.29 12.76 -30.52
N GLU A 90 1.58 12.36 -31.58
CA GLU A 90 0.56 11.30 -31.57
C GLU A 90 1.13 9.92 -31.18
N GLU A 91 2.40 9.63 -31.51
CA GLU A 91 3.04 8.37 -31.16
C GLU A 91 3.51 8.35 -29.70
N ARG A 92 3.85 9.51 -29.14
CA ARG A 92 4.29 9.65 -27.73
C ARG A 92 3.14 9.45 -26.75
N GLU A 93 1.90 9.64 -27.18
CA GLU A 93 0.70 9.43 -26.36
C GLU A 93 0.64 8.03 -25.74
N PHE A 94 1.11 7.02 -26.47
CA PHE A 94 1.04 5.61 -26.06
C PHE A 94 2.38 5.01 -25.65
N LEU A 95 3.43 5.84 -25.52
CA LEU A 95 4.78 5.38 -25.24
C LEU A 95 5.11 5.52 -23.75
N LEU A 96 5.45 4.41 -23.11
CA LEU A 96 5.83 4.37 -21.70
C LEU A 96 7.19 3.74 -21.52
N GLY A 97 8.10 4.44 -20.85
CA GLY A 97 9.38 3.89 -20.44
C GLY A 97 9.33 3.29 -19.04
N PHE A 98 10.19 2.31 -18.78
CA PHE A 98 10.30 1.66 -17.48
C PHE A 98 11.76 1.36 -17.15
N HIS A 99 12.22 1.73 -15.96
CA HIS A 99 13.55 1.37 -15.48
C HIS A 99 13.44 0.16 -14.56
N ALA A 100 13.81 -1.01 -15.06
CA ALA A 100 13.60 -2.30 -14.40
C ALA A 100 14.31 -2.39 -13.04
N ASN A 101 15.53 -1.87 -12.95
CA ASN A 101 16.33 -1.90 -11.72
C ASN A 101 15.70 -1.13 -10.55
N THR A 102 14.91 -0.09 -10.82
CA THR A 102 14.34 0.78 -9.76
C THR A 102 12.82 0.84 -9.75
N GLY A 103 12.15 0.13 -10.67
CA GLY A 103 10.70 0.14 -10.81
C GLY A 103 10.10 1.48 -11.26
N ARG A 104 10.92 2.41 -11.78
CA ARG A 104 10.49 3.79 -12.09
C ARG A 104 9.91 3.88 -13.49
N TYR A 105 8.75 4.54 -13.64
CA TYR A 105 8.23 4.90 -14.96
C TYR A 105 8.95 6.13 -15.53
N LEU A 106 9.22 6.08 -16.83
CA LEU A 106 9.86 7.15 -17.60
C LEU A 106 8.85 7.66 -18.62
N THR A 107 8.60 8.96 -18.60
CA THR A 107 7.59 9.61 -19.47
C THR A 107 8.11 10.93 -20.02
N ASP A 108 7.63 11.33 -21.19
CA ASP A 108 7.70 12.73 -21.62
C ASP A 108 6.66 13.52 -20.81
N ARG A 109 7.10 14.46 -19.97
CA ARG A 109 6.21 15.21 -19.05
C ARG A 109 5.12 15.99 -19.79
N ASN A 110 5.35 16.34 -21.05
CA ASN A 110 4.39 17.11 -21.84
C ASN A 110 3.37 16.20 -22.55
N ALA A 111 3.69 14.91 -22.70
CA ALA A 111 2.79 13.95 -23.33
C ALA A 111 1.62 13.56 -22.39
N PRO A 112 0.47 13.12 -22.94
CA PRO A 112 -0.67 12.65 -22.14
C PRO A 112 -0.29 11.63 -21.06
N VAL A 113 0.57 10.67 -21.39
CA VAL A 113 1.10 9.67 -20.45
C VAL A 113 1.90 10.30 -19.30
N GLY A 114 2.70 11.33 -19.57
CA GLY A 114 3.44 12.06 -18.54
C GLY A 114 2.53 12.83 -17.59
N ARG A 115 1.44 13.40 -18.14
CA ARG A 115 0.40 14.03 -17.31
C ARG A 115 -0.32 13.01 -16.42
N LEU A 116 -0.68 11.85 -16.96
CA LEU A 116 -1.31 10.77 -16.18
C LEU A 116 -0.40 10.32 -15.02
N VAL A 117 0.86 9.98 -15.29
CA VAL A 117 1.81 9.54 -14.24
C VAL A 117 1.98 10.61 -13.17
N ARG A 118 2.16 11.88 -13.57
CA ARG A 118 2.24 13.00 -12.62
C ARG A 118 0.98 13.12 -11.75
N LEU A 119 -0.21 12.99 -12.34
CA LEU A 119 -1.46 13.06 -11.58
C LEU A 119 -1.61 11.88 -10.61
N ILE A 120 -1.14 10.69 -10.97
CA ILE A 120 -1.08 9.54 -10.07
C ILE A 120 -0.12 9.82 -8.90
N GLU A 121 1.08 10.33 -9.18
CA GLU A 121 2.06 10.70 -8.15
C GLU A 121 1.46 11.72 -7.18
N GLU A 122 0.87 12.80 -7.70
CA GLU A 122 0.22 13.85 -6.89
C GLU A 122 -0.97 13.32 -6.07
N CYS A 123 -1.86 12.52 -6.67
CA CYS A 123 -3.13 12.15 -6.04
C CYS A 123 -3.02 10.90 -5.15
N TRP A 124 -2.16 9.94 -5.50
CA TRP A 124 -2.11 8.63 -4.86
C TRP A 124 -0.80 8.34 -4.11
N TYR A 125 0.28 9.06 -4.42
CA TYR A 125 1.60 8.91 -3.77
C TYR A 125 2.07 10.20 -3.09
N ASP A 126 1.17 11.17 -2.87
CA ASP A 126 1.46 12.41 -2.16
C ASP A 126 2.64 13.22 -2.75
N GLY A 127 2.85 13.10 -4.07
CA GLY A 127 3.92 13.74 -4.82
C GLY A 127 5.22 12.94 -4.91
N ASP A 128 5.31 11.79 -4.25
CA ASP A 128 6.46 10.90 -4.38
C ASP A 128 6.51 10.24 -5.76
N VAL A 129 7.74 10.01 -6.24
CA VAL A 129 7.99 9.36 -7.54
C VAL A 129 7.39 7.96 -7.52
N LEU A 130 6.59 7.66 -8.55
CA LEU A 130 5.97 6.35 -8.71
C LEU A 130 7.05 5.29 -8.98
N ARG A 131 7.20 4.37 -8.03
CA ARG A 131 8.09 3.22 -8.10
C ARG A 131 7.29 1.95 -7.83
N VAL A 132 7.37 0.99 -8.75
CA VAL A 132 6.57 -0.23 -8.69
C VAL A 132 7.48 -1.44 -8.76
N GLU A 133 7.44 -2.26 -7.71
CA GLU A 133 7.94 -3.62 -7.74
C GLU A 133 6.89 -4.51 -8.41
N THR A 134 7.22 -5.05 -9.59
CA THR A 134 6.34 -5.92 -10.36
C THR A 134 6.97 -7.29 -10.50
N PHE A 135 6.16 -8.33 -10.29
CA PHE A 135 6.54 -9.72 -10.59
C PHE A 135 6.39 -10.05 -12.08
N ASP A 136 5.69 -9.20 -12.85
CA ASP A 136 5.58 -9.32 -14.30
C ASP A 136 6.89 -8.83 -14.94
N PRO A 137 7.63 -9.69 -15.68
CA PRO A 137 8.86 -9.30 -16.38
C PRO A 137 8.65 -8.18 -17.40
N PHE A 138 7.43 -8.04 -17.94
CA PHE A 138 7.10 -7.07 -18.99
C PHE A 138 5.83 -6.27 -18.61
N PRO A 139 5.94 -5.33 -17.65
CA PRO A 139 4.79 -4.62 -17.11
C PRO A 139 4.19 -3.57 -18.07
N GLY A 140 2.90 -3.26 -17.89
CA GLY A 140 2.29 -2.03 -18.42
C GLY A 140 2.40 -0.88 -17.43
N LEU A 141 1.50 0.11 -17.49
CA LEU A 141 1.33 1.10 -16.41
C LEU A 141 0.53 0.50 -15.26
N PHE A 142 1.22 -0.16 -14.34
CA PHE A 142 0.65 -0.78 -13.14
C PHE A 142 1.01 0.06 -11.93
N VAL A 143 0.09 0.22 -10.99
CA VAL A 143 0.32 0.99 -9.75
C VAL A 143 -0.33 0.28 -8.57
N ALA A 144 0.33 0.29 -7.43
CA ALA A 144 -0.17 -0.35 -6.21
C ALA A 144 -0.12 0.66 -5.06
N PRO A 145 -1.03 1.65 -5.03
CA PRO A 145 -0.95 2.72 -4.07
C PRO A 145 -1.16 2.18 -2.64
N PRO A 146 -0.43 2.70 -1.65
CA PRO A 146 -0.35 2.12 -0.32
C PRO A 146 -1.71 2.07 0.40
N PHE A 147 -2.62 3.00 0.07
CA PHE A 147 -3.95 3.07 0.67
C PHE A 147 -4.95 2.03 0.14
N ALA A 148 -4.78 1.52 -1.08
CA ALA A 148 -5.84 0.81 -1.78
C ALA A 148 -5.82 -0.70 -1.56
N HIS A 149 -4.66 -1.25 -1.17
CA HIS A 149 -4.48 -2.68 -0.96
C HIS A 149 -4.95 -3.56 -2.14
N GLN A 150 -4.91 -2.98 -3.35
CA GLN A 150 -5.16 -3.59 -4.65
C GLN A 150 -4.28 -2.88 -5.69
N SER A 151 -3.97 -3.57 -6.78
CA SER A 151 -3.19 -3.00 -7.87
C SER A 151 -4.15 -2.43 -8.91
N TYR A 152 -3.72 -1.41 -9.62
CA TYR A 152 -4.44 -0.83 -10.73
C TYR A 152 -3.57 -0.88 -11.98
N ALA A 153 -4.19 -1.07 -13.14
CA ALA A 153 -3.58 -0.90 -14.44
C ALA A 153 -4.30 0.22 -15.19
N PHE A 154 -3.55 1.15 -15.76
CA PHE A 154 -4.09 2.17 -16.64
C PHE A 154 -3.84 1.75 -18.08
N MET A 155 -4.86 1.86 -18.92
CA MET A 155 -4.81 1.46 -20.32
C MET A 155 -5.41 2.57 -21.19
N PRO A 156 -4.76 2.95 -22.29
CA PRO A 156 -5.36 3.81 -23.29
C PRO A 156 -6.41 3.04 -24.11
N GLU A 157 -7.62 3.57 -24.22
CA GLU A 157 -8.69 2.98 -25.03
C GLU A 157 -9.67 4.05 -25.53
N GLU A 158 -9.93 4.10 -26.84
CA GLU A 158 -10.96 4.96 -27.46
C GLU A 158 -10.95 6.43 -26.97
N ARG A 159 -9.76 7.05 -26.89
CA ARG A 159 -9.55 8.41 -26.35
C ARG A 159 -9.78 8.59 -24.85
N THR A 160 -9.80 7.50 -24.10
CA THR A 160 -9.92 7.49 -22.63
C THR A 160 -8.80 6.71 -21.96
N TRP A 161 -8.46 7.10 -20.75
CA TRP A 161 -7.80 6.25 -19.77
C TRP A 161 -8.82 5.33 -19.15
N ARG A 162 -8.69 4.02 -19.40
CA ARG A 162 -9.46 3.00 -18.72
C ARG A 162 -8.66 2.44 -17.55
N LEU A 163 -9.32 2.31 -16.41
CA LEU A 163 -8.74 1.76 -15.20
C LEU A 163 -9.17 0.30 -15.04
N SER A 164 -8.20 -0.56 -14.82
CA SER A 164 -8.40 -1.96 -14.48
C SER A 164 -7.81 -2.22 -13.11
N VAL A 165 -8.30 -3.25 -12.42
CA VAL A 165 -7.86 -3.62 -11.06
C VAL A 165 -7.32 -5.03 -11.05
N GLY A 166 -6.24 -5.23 -10.33
CA GLY A 166 -5.53 -6.50 -10.27
C GLY A 166 -5.20 -6.88 -8.85
N ARG A 167 -4.80 -8.13 -8.66
CA ARG A 167 -4.33 -8.60 -7.35
C ARG A 167 -2.96 -7.99 -7.08
N THR A 168 -2.76 -7.44 -5.89
CA THR A 168 -1.42 -7.15 -5.35
C THR A 168 -0.74 -8.48 -5.01
N GLY A 169 -0.20 -9.20 -5.99
CA GLY A 169 0.84 -10.23 -5.83
C GLY A 169 0.63 -11.39 -4.84
N ARG A 170 -0.52 -11.52 -4.15
CA ARG A 170 -0.77 -12.60 -3.18
C ARG A 170 -2.19 -13.16 -3.34
N PRO A 171 -2.33 -14.48 -3.51
CA PRO A 171 -3.63 -15.12 -3.45
C PRO A 171 -4.16 -15.06 -2.01
N ALA A 172 -5.14 -14.18 -1.75
CA ALA A 172 -5.94 -14.24 -0.54
C ALA A 172 -7.02 -15.31 -0.72
N ASN A 173 -6.96 -16.37 0.07
CA ASN A 173 -8.15 -17.17 0.38
C ASN A 173 -8.92 -16.38 1.45
N ASP A 174 -10.22 -16.19 1.23
CA ASP A 174 -11.08 -15.49 2.18
C ASP A 174 -11.74 -16.52 3.10
N TYR A 175 -11.84 -16.22 4.40
CA TYR A 175 -12.48 -17.09 5.40
C TYR A 175 -13.62 -16.36 6.08
N ARG A 176 -14.83 -16.93 6.10
CA ARG A 176 -15.96 -16.44 6.92
C ARG A 176 -15.66 -16.65 8.41
N PHE A 177 -16.40 -15.95 9.26
CA PHE A 177 -16.36 -16.09 10.73
C PHE A 177 -16.51 -17.54 11.24
N ASP A 178 -17.25 -18.38 10.52
CA ASP A 178 -17.48 -19.80 10.82
C ASP A 178 -16.41 -20.75 10.26
N GLY A 179 -15.34 -20.23 9.68
CA GLY A 179 -14.26 -21.02 9.08
C GLY A 179 -14.54 -21.46 7.64
N THR A 180 -15.69 -21.11 7.05
CA THR A 180 -16.00 -21.45 5.65
C THR A 180 -15.10 -20.65 4.71
N ILE A 181 -14.39 -21.34 3.81
CA ILE A 181 -13.64 -20.71 2.73
C ILE A 181 -14.65 -20.02 1.80
N LEU A 182 -14.62 -18.70 1.73
CA LEU A 182 -15.19 -17.98 0.60
C LEU A 182 -14.30 -18.30 -0.59
N ALA A 183 -14.82 -19.10 -1.52
CA ALA A 183 -14.06 -19.51 -2.69
C ALA A 183 -13.43 -18.25 -3.34
N PRO A 184 -12.10 -18.18 -3.48
CA PRO A 184 -11.49 -17.07 -4.18
C PRO A 184 -12.04 -17.10 -5.60
N HIS A 185 -12.67 -16.01 -6.03
CA HIS A 185 -12.86 -15.81 -7.46
C HIS A 185 -11.45 -15.84 -8.07
N ARG A 186 -11.22 -16.79 -8.98
CA ARG A 186 -9.94 -16.98 -9.62
C ARG A 186 -10.01 -16.29 -10.96
N LEU A 187 -9.18 -15.27 -11.16
CA LEU A 187 -8.79 -14.85 -12.49
C LEU A 187 -8.22 -16.08 -13.22
N PRO A 188 -8.46 -16.23 -14.54
CA PRO A 188 -7.72 -17.17 -15.35
C PRO A 188 -6.22 -16.99 -15.11
N GLU A 189 -5.43 -18.07 -15.11
CA GLU A 189 -3.98 -18.02 -14.82
C GLU A 189 -3.19 -17.03 -15.71
N SER A 190 -3.77 -16.61 -16.84
CA SER A 190 -3.22 -15.65 -17.78
C SER A 190 -3.61 -14.17 -17.56
N GLU A 191 -4.56 -13.87 -16.67
CA GLU A 191 -5.09 -12.52 -16.48
C GLU A 191 -4.66 -11.92 -15.13
N LEU A 192 -3.98 -10.77 -15.17
CA LEU A 192 -3.48 -10.06 -13.98
C LEU A 192 -4.46 -8.99 -13.46
N PHE A 193 -5.34 -8.50 -14.34
CA PHE A 193 -6.24 -7.38 -14.07
C PHE A 193 -7.64 -7.65 -14.66
N THR A 194 -8.67 -7.23 -13.94
CA THR A 194 -10.05 -7.13 -14.44
C THR A 194 -10.40 -5.70 -14.79
N MET A 195 -11.21 -5.53 -15.83
CA MET A 195 -11.76 -4.25 -16.23
C MET A 195 -12.71 -3.67 -15.16
N THR A 196 -12.62 -2.37 -14.94
CA THR A 196 -13.62 -1.61 -14.16
C THR A 196 -14.41 -0.69 -15.09
N PRO A 197 -15.59 -0.20 -14.66
CA PRO A 197 -16.31 0.84 -15.39
C PRO A 197 -15.65 2.23 -15.28
N LEU A 198 -14.53 2.36 -14.56
CA LEU A 198 -13.86 3.65 -14.35
C LEU A 198 -13.07 4.05 -15.59
N THR A 199 -13.44 5.20 -16.16
CA THR A 199 -12.76 5.82 -17.29
C THR A 199 -12.63 7.33 -17.09
N ALA A 200 -11.60 7.92 -17.68
CA ALA A 200 -11.43 9.37 -17.79
C ALA A 200 -10.92 9.74 -19.18
N PRO A 201 -11.29 10.90 -19.76
CA PRO A 201 -10.73 11.35 -21.03
C PRO A 201 -9.21 11.51 -20.98
N LEU A 202 -8.52 11.18 -22.08
CA LEU A 202 -7.05 11.26 -22.20
C LEU A 202 -6.49 12.67 -21.95
N GLU A 203 -7.21 13.69 -22.40
CA GLU A 203 -6.76 15.08 -22.43
C GLU A 203 -7.34 15.95 -21.29
N ASP A 204 -8.15 15.37 -20.39
CA ASP A 204 -8.83 16.11 -19.32
C ASP A 204 -8.20 15.82 -17.95
N ASP A 205 -7.22 16.65 -17.58
CA ASP A 205 -6.52 16.59 -16.29
C ASP A 205 -7.49 16.70 -15.09
N GLN A 206 -8.58 17.45 -15.20
CA GLN A 206 -9.54 17.61 -14.11
C GLN A 206 -10.38 16.35 -13.92
N ALA A 207 -10.83 15.74 -15.02
CA ALA A 207 -11.55 14.47 -14.96
C ALA A 207 -10.68 13.33 -14.41
N ILE A 208 -9.41 13.25 -14.82
CA ILE A 208 -8.44 12.28 -14.29
C ILE A 208 -8.25 12.50 -12.79
N ARG A 209 -7.98 13.74 -12.36
CA ARG A 209 -7.81 14.08 -10.95
C ARG A 209 -9.04 13.72 -10.13
N HIS A 210 -10.23 14.07 -10.61
CA HIS A 210 -11.49 13.76 -9.93
C HIS A 210 -11.66 12.24 -9.76
N LEU A 211 -11.35 11.44 -10.78
CA LEU A 211 -11.40 9.99 -10.71
C LEU A 211 -10.44 9.44 -9.65
N LEU A 212 -9.18 9.89 -9.66
CA LEU A 212 -8.15 9.45 -8.70
C LEU A 212 -8.51 9.83 -7.26
N GLU A 213 -8.90 11.08 -7.03
CA GLU A 213 -9.28 11.59 -5.71
C GLU A 213 -10.53 10.91 -5.17
N LYS A 214 -11.55 10.69 -6.01
CA LYS A 214 -12.78 10.00 -5.63
C LYS A 214 -12.51 8.56 -5.17
N GLU A 215 -11.62 7.85 -5.87
CA GLU A 215 -11.24 6.49 -5.49
C GLU A 215 -10.53 6.45 -4.13
N ARG A 216 -9.55 7.36 -3.93
CA ARG A 216 -8.84 7.51 -2.64
C ARG A 216 -9.79 7.88 -1.50
N GLN A 217 -10.65 8.88 -1.72
CA GLN A 217 -11.62 9.35 -0.72
C GLN A 217 -12.61 8.26 -0.33
N THR A 218 -13.08 7.47 -1.29
CA THR A 218 -14.05 6.38 -1.03
C THR A 218 -13.42 5.29 -0.16
N ILE A 219 -12.17 4.89 -0.44
CA ILE A 219 -11.44 3.91 0.37
C ILE A 219 -11.16 4.47 1.77
N ALA A 220 -10.69 5.72 1.85
CA ALA A 220 -10.40 6.38 3.13
C ALA A 220 -11.66 6.53 4.01
N ALA A 221 -12.78 6.96 3.43
CA ALA A 221 -14.05 7.11 4.14
C ALA A 221 -14.58 5.77 4.64
N PHE A 222 -14.45 4.69 3.85
CA PHE A 222 -14.83 3.35 4.31
C PHE A 222 -13.97 2.90 5.49
N HIS A 223 -12.64 3.07 5.38
CA HIS A 223 -11.72 2.76 6.47
C HIS A 223 -12.05 3.55 7.73
N GLU A 224 -12.27 4.87 7.62
CA GLU A 224 -12.63 5.72 8.74
C GLU A 224 -13.95 5.27 9.40
N ARG A 225 -14.99 4.98 8.62
CA ARG A 225 -16.26 4.47 9.15
C ARG A 225 -16.08 3.15 9.89
N ALA A 226 -15.34 2.20 9.31
CA ALA A 226 -15.04 0.93 9.96
C ALA A 226 -14.33 1.14 11.31
N MET A 227 -13.30 1.99 11.32
CA MET A 227 -12.57 2.33 12.55
C MET A 227 -13.48 2.98 13.60
N ASN A 228 -14.34 3.92 13.20
CA ASN A 228 -15.24 4.62 14.11
C ASN A 228 -16.30 3.69 14.70
N THR A 229 -16.86 2.78 13.92
CA THR A 229 -17.80 1.76 14.42
C THR A 229 -17.15 0.87 15.49
N ILE A 230 -15.93 0.38 15.25
CA ILE A 230 -15.23 -0.47 16.22
C ILE A 230 -14.91 0.32 17.51
N ARG A 231 -14.54 1.61 17.36
CA ARG A 231 -14.21 2.49 18.49
C ARG A 231 -15.37 2.82 19.40
N VAL A 232 -16.62 2.64 18.97
CA VAL A 232 -17.79 2.76 19.87
C VAL A 232 -17.71 1.72 20.99
N TYR A 233 -17.23 0.51 20.68
CA TYR A 233 -17.13 -0.60 21.63
C TYR A 233 -15.75 -0.66 22.31
N ASP A 234 -14.68 -0.36 21.57
CA ASP A 234 -13.32 -0.26 22.10
C ASP A 234 -12.66 1.06 21.70
N PRO A 235 -12.78 2.12 22.51
CA PRO A 235 -12.21 3.42 22.17
C PRO A 235 -10.68 3.44 22.07
N SER A 236 -9.98 2.42 22.59
CA SER A 236 -8.52 2.29 22.46
C SER A 236 -8.08 1.77 21.09
N PHE A 237 -9.04 1.34 20.27
CA PHE A 237 -8.82 0.68 19.02
C PHE A 237 -8.20 1.57 17.93
N GLY A 238 -7.12 1.08 17.30
CA GLY A 238 -6.33 1.78 16.29
C GLY A 238 -5.37 2.83 16.86
N PHE A 239 -5.21 2.92 18.19
CA PHE A 239 -4.23 3.77 18.84
C PHE A 239 -2.81 3.21 18.71
N ALA A 240 -2.19 3.38 17.54
CA ALA A 240 -0.85 2.87 17.29
C ALA A 240 0.20 3.68 18.06
N TRP A 241 0.79 3.10 19.10
CA TRP A 241 1.79 3.77 19.89
C TRP A 241 3.20 3.49 19.35
N ARG A 242 3.91 4.48 18.79
CA ARG A 242 5.23 4.29 18.13
C ARG A 242 5.25 3.13 17.12
N GLY A 243 4.16 2.93 16.37
CA GLY A 243 4.04 1.84 15.39
C GLY A 243 3.59 0.49 15.96
N THR A 244 3.17 0.43 17.24
CA THR A 244 2.63 -0.78 17.88
C THR A 244 1.17 -0.98 17.52
N GLN A 245 0.76 -2.22 17.20
CA GLN A 245 -0.64 -2.55 16.94
C GLN A 245 -1.45 -2.54 18.25
N THR A 246 -2.66 -2.00 18.22
CA THR A 246 -3.61 -2.09 19.35
C THR A 246 -4.36 -3.41 19.36
N PHE A 247 -4.77 -3.83 20.55
CA PHE A 247 -5.43 -5.10 20.78
C PHE A 247 -6.91 -4.90 21.08
N PHE A 248 -7.78 -5.59 20.35
CA PHE A 248 -9.17 -5.79 20.73
C PHE A 248 -9.21 -7.10 21.52
N HIS A 249 -9.50 -7.02 22.83
CA HIS A 249 -9.58 -8.18 23.72
C HIS A 249 -8.38 -9.16 23.60
N GLY A 250 -7.16 -8.63 23.56
CA GLY A 250 -5.93 -9.44 23.52
C GLY A 250 -5.49 -9.90 22.14
N VAL A 251 -6.26 -9.72 21.06
CA VAL A 251 -5.77 -10.06 19.71
C VAL A 251 -5.26 -8.80 19.01
N PRO A 252 -4.10 -8.80 18.30
CA PRO A 252 -3.69 -7.64 17.52
C PRO A 252 -4.78 -7.33 16.50
N VAL A 253 -5.40 -6.15 16.59
CA VAL A 253 -6.45 -5.75 15.67
C VAL A 253 -6.05 -4.45 14.99
N ASN A 254 -5.34 -4.64 13.89
CA ASN A 254 -5.43 -3.72 12.78
C ASN A 254 -6.56 -4.24 11.87
N PRO A 255 -7.76 -3.63 11.86
CA PRO A 255 -8.78 -4.05 10.94
C PRO A 255 -8.37 -3.57 9.55
N PHE A 256 -8.23 -4.53 8.66
CA PHE A 256 -7.92 -4.29 7.29
C PHE A 256 -9.23 -4.08 6.53
N ALA A 257 -9.70 -2.83 6.50
CA ALA A 257 -10.85 -2.42 5.72
C ALA A 257 -10.43 -2.23 4.26
N GLN A 258 -11.00 -3.04 3.37
CA GLN A 258 -10.70 -3.00 1.94
C GLN A 258 -11.97 -2.82 1.13
N ARG A 259 -11.90 -1.93 0.14
CA ARG A 259 -12.81 -1.93 -1.00
C ARG A 259 -12.09 -2.57 -2.17
N LEU A 260 -12.69 -3.62 -2.72
CA LEU A 260 -12.20 -4.33 -3.88
C LEU A 260 -13.15 -4.14 -5.05
N TRP A 261 -12.60 -4.10 -6.25
CA TRP A 261 -13.36 -4.33 -7.47
C TRP A 261 -13.32 -5.82 -7.81
N LEU A 262 -14.48 -6.40 -8.12
CA LEU A 262 -14.65 -7.80 -8.52
C LEU A 262 -14.62 -7.94 -10.04
N GLU A 263 -14.53 -9.19 -10.50
CA GLU A 263 -14.36 -9.52 -11.91
C GLU A 263 -15.54 -9.09 -12.82
N ASN A 264 -16.73 -8.92 -12.22
CA ASN A 264 -17.92 -8.43 -12.91
C ASN A 264 -18.06 -6.90 -12.90
N GLY A 265 -17.03 -6.17 -12.45
CA GLY A 265 -17.07 -4.72 -12.30
C GLY A 265 -17.91 -4.24 -11.11
N VAL A 266 -18.30 -5.12 -10.19
CA VAL A 266 -19.01 -4.77 -8.95
C VAL A 266 -18.01 -4.55 -7.82
N THR A 267 -18.30 -3.62 -6.91
CA THR A 267 -17.48 -3.41 -5.71
C THR A 267 -17.85 -4.39 -4.60
N ARG A 268 -16.85 -4.85 -3.85
CA ARG A 268 -17.02 -5.54 -2.57
C ARG A 268 -16.26 -4.80 -1.48
N TYR A 269 -16.96 -4.53 -0.40
CA TYR A 269 -16.38 -4.00 0.83
C TYR A 269 -16.15 -5.16 1.79
N ARG A 270 -15.02 -5.17 2.48
CA ARG A 270 -14.71 -6.18 3.48
C ARG A 270 -13.85 -5.61 4.60
N ILE A 271 -14.00 -6.18 5.78
CA ILE A 271 -13.22 -5.83 6.96
C ILE A 271 -12.64 -7.12 7.50
N LEU A 272 -11.31 -7.22 7.50
CA LEU A 272 -10.56 -8.38 7.97
C LEU A 272 -9.79 -8.00 9.23
N GLN A 273 -9.46 -8.98 10.07
CA GLN A 273 -8.48 -8.83 11.14
C GLN A 273 -7.09 -9.17 10.58
N GLN A 274 -6.16 -8.21 10.51
CA GLN A 274 -4.89 -8.39 9.81
C GLN A 274 -4.03 -9.55 10.34
N GLY A 275 -4.05 -9.80 11.66
CA GLY A 275 -3.23 -10.85 12.29
C GLY A 275 -3.73 -12.28 12.07
N SER A 276 -5.04 -12.47 11.92
CA SER A 276 -5.67 -13.80 11.80
C SER A 276 -6.30 -14.05 10.42
N THR A 277 -6.30 -13.05 9.53
CA THR A 277 -7.03 -13.05 8.25
C THR A 277 -8.53 -13.33 8.39
N ARG A 278 -9.08 -13.20 9.60
CA ARG A 278 -10.49 -13.43 9.92
C ARG A 278 -11.35 -12.35 9.29
N LEU A 279 -12.40 -12.72 8.56
CA LEU A 279 -13.39 -11.78 8.04
C LEU A 279 -14.40 -11.40 9.12
N LEU A 280 -14.45 -10.11 9.45
CA LEU A 280 -15.40 -9.53 10.39
C LEU A 280 -16.71 -9.18 9.69
N ALA A 281 -16.63 -8.58 8.49
CA ALA A 281 -17.79 -8.22 7.69
C ALA A 281 -17.44 -8.18 6.19
N SER A 282 -18.42 -8.48 5.32
CA SER A 282 -18.27 -8.40 3.86
C SER A 282 -19.62 -8.21 3.18
N GLY A 283 -19.65 -7.39 2.12
CA GLY A 283 -20.87 -7.02 1.42
C GLY A 283 -20.60 -6.15 0.20
N GLU A 284 -21.65 -5.86 -0.57
CA GLU A 284 -21.55 -5.10 -1.83
C GLU A 284 -21.51 -3.58 -1.59
N THR A 285 -22.07 -3.12 -0.47
CA THR A 285 -22.14 -1.70 -0.10
C THR A 285 -21.40 -1.42 1.20
N CYS A 286 -20.89 -0.19 1.33
CA CYS A 286 -20.26 0.26 2.57
C CYS A 286 -21.23 0.17 3.76
N ASP A 287 -22.48 0.61 3.60
CA ASP A 287 -23.46 0.64 4.70
C ASP A 287 -23.76 -0.74 5.26
N ALA A 288 -24.04 -1.72 4.38
CA ALA A 288 -24.32 -3.08 4.80
C ALA A 288 -23.13 -3.72 5.54
N VAL A 289 -21.90 -3.43 5.10
CA VAL A 289 -20.70 -3.95 5.77
C VAL A 289 -20.47 -3.31 7.14
N ILE A 290 -20.79 -2.02 7.28
CA ILE A 290 -20.70 -1.34 8.58
C ILE A 290 -21.77 -1.85 9.55
N GLU A 291 -23.00 -2.09 9.10
CA GLU A 291 -24.05 -2.72 9.91
C GLU A 291 -23.66 -4.13 10.35
N MET A 292 -23.16 -4.97 9.43
CA MET A 292 -22.66 -6.31 9.77
C MET A 292 -21.50 -6.28 10.76
N LEU A 293 -20.63 -5.28 10.67
CA LEU A 293 -19.53 -5.09 11.62
C LEU A 293 -20.06 -4.72 13.01
N ASP A 294 -21.02 -3.81 13.09
CA ASP A 294 -21.66 -3.38 14.33
C ASP A 294 -22.34 -4.57 15.03
N ASP A 295 -23.08 -5.38 14.29
CA ASP A 295 -23.69 -6.62 14.78
C ASP A 295 -22.64 -7.63 15.25
N ALA A 296 -21.57 -7.84 14.47
CA ALA A 296 -20.52 -8.80 14.79
C ALA A 296 -19.75 -8.43 16.07
N ILE A 297 -19.54 -7.14 16.32
CA ILE A 297 -18.80 -6.64 17.48
C ILE A 297 -19.70 -6.52 18.70
N SER A 298 -20.96 -6.15 18.54
CA SER A 298 -21.93 -6.05 19.64
C SER A 298 -22.34 -7.42 20.20
N SER A 299 -22.35 -8.46 19.37
CA SER A 299 -22.83 -9.79 19.74
C SER A 299 -21.80 -10.72 20.36
N GLY A 300 -20.50 -10.41 20.27
CA GLY A 300 -19.43 -11.26 20.76
C GLY A 300 -18.82 -10.74 22.06
N GLU A 301 -19.02 -11.46 23.17
CA GLU A 301 -17.91 -11.59 24.13
C GLU A 301 -16.88 -12.50 23.42
N PRO A 302 -15.70 -11.99 23.04
CA PRO A 302 -14.73 -12.81 22.32
C PRO A 302 -14.25 -13.97 23.21
N ASP A 303 -13.89 -15.09 22.58
CA ASP A 303 -13.24 -16.20 23.27
C ASP A 303 -11.93 -15.72 23.91
N GLY A 304 -11.89 -15.59 25.25
CA GLY A 304 -10.73 -15.16 26.01
C GLY A 304 -11.07 -14.33 27.25
N GLN A 305 -10.09 -14.06 28.12
CA GLN A 305 -10.27 -13.08 29.18
C GLN A 305 -10.09 -11.66 28.62
N PRO A 306 -10.99 -10.71 28.93
CA PRO A 306 -10.84 -9.34 28.48
C PRO A 306 -9.59 -8.71 29.08
N VAL A 307 -8.72 -8.16 28.22
CA VAL A 307 -7.55 -7.39 28.64
C VAL A 307 -8.01 -6.08 29.29
N SER A 308 -7.44 -5.73 30.45
CA SER A 308 -7.78 -4.49 31.14
C SER A 308 -7.28 -3.25 30.36
N PRO A 309 -7.84 -2.04 30.56
CA PRO A 309 -7.31 -0.82 29.95
C PRO A 309 -5.82 -0.58 30.24
N ILE A 310 -5.36 -0.96 31.44
CA ILE A 310 -3.94 -0.96 31.81
C ILE A 310 -3.15 -1.98 30.96
N GLY A 311 -3.67 -3.20 30.79
CA GLY A 311 -3.11 -4.22 29.91
C GLY A 311 -3.00 -3.75 28.46
N GLN A 312 -4.05 -3.12 27.92
CA GLN A 312 -4.05 -2.54 26.56
C GLN A 312 -2.95 -1.49 26.40
N LEU A 313 -2.78 -0.61 27.39
CA LEU A 313 -1.71 0.38 27.40
C LEU A 313 -0.31 -0.27 27.40
N ILE A 314 -0.10 -1.31 28.20
CA ILE A 314 1.21 -1.99 28.35
C ILE A 314 1.57 -2.78 27.11
N LEU A 315 0.64 -3.57 26.57
CA LEU A 315 0.82 -4.29 25.31
C LEU A 315 1.18 -3.30 24.18
N GLY A 316 0.52 -2.14 24.16
CA GLY A 316 0.85 -1.04 23.24
C GLY A 316 2.22 -0.39 23.48
N VAL A 317 2.69 -0.27 24.74
CA VAL A 317 4.00 0.32 25.07
C VAL A 317 5.17 -0.60 24.75
N TRP A 318 4.99 -1.91 24.93
CA TRP A 318 6.08 -2.90 24.81
C TRP A 318 6.16 -3.60 23.45
N GLN A 319 5.28 -3.32 22.50
CA GLN A 319 5.34 -3.94 21.16
C GLN A 319 5.24 -5.47 21.18
N GLN A 320 4.48 -6.02 22.13
CA GLN A 320 4.52 -7.45 22.39
C GLN A 320 3.44 -8.22 21.61
N ILE A 321 3.69 -9.52 21.38
CA ILE A 321 2.91 -10.36 20.45
C ILE A 321 1.82 -11.16 21.18
N GLU A 322 1.96 -11.46 22.48
CA GLU A 322 1.02 -12.32 23.19
C GLU A 322 -0.23 -11.58 23.67
N SER A 323 -1.33 -12.32 23.71
CA SER A 323 -2.68 -11.82 23.98
C SER A 323 -3.06 -11.72 25.45
N ASP A 324 -2.32 -12.40 26.31
CA ASP A 324 -2.61 -12.48 27.74
C ASP A 324 -1.83 -11.39 28.50
N GLU A 325 -2.56 -10.51 29.21
CA GLU A 325 -1.91 -9.48 30.03
C GLU A 325 -1.04 -10.09 31.16
N ALA A 326 -1.35 -11.32 31.60
CA ALA A 326 -0.57 -12.05 32.61
C ALA A 326 0.83 -12.46 32.12
N THR A 327 1.06 -12.56 30.79
CA THR A 327 2.41 -12.72 30.22
C THR A 327 3.33 -11.55 30.56
N TYR A 328 2.74 -10.37 30.79
CA TYR A 328 3.46 -9.10 30.88
C TYR A 328 3.39 -8.47 32.29
N ILE A 329 2.32 -8.75 33.03
CA ILE A 329 2.00 -8.07 34.28
C ILE A 329 1.80 -9.11 35.39
N THR A 330 2.67 -9.09 36.40
CA THR A 330 2.44 -9.90 37.61
C THR A 330 1.48 -9.23 38.58
N GLN A 331 1.52 -7.89 38.67
CA GLN A 331 0.69 -7.10 39.56
C GLN A 331 0.61 -5.64 39.09
N VAL A 332 -0.51 -4.98 39.38
CA VAL A 332 -0.65 -3.53 39.29
C VAL A 332 -0.67 -2.94 40.70
N ASP A 333 0.36 -2.18 41.06
CA ASP A 333 0.44 -1.42 42.33
C ASP A 333 -0.08 0.01 42.11
N CYS A 334 -1.22 0.35 42.70
CA CYS A 334 -1.84 1.68 42.57
C CYS A 334 -1.64 2.50 43.84
N ARG A 335 -1.00 3.67 43.73
CA ARG A 335 -0.72 4.56 44.87
C ARG A 335 -1.45 5.89 44.72
N GLY A 336 -2.21 6.27 45.74
CA GLY A 336 -3.00 7.51 45.73
C GLY A 336 -4.16 7.52 44.72
N ILE A 337 -4.51 6.35 44.15
CA ILE A 337 -5.63 6.12 43.23
C ILE A 337 -6.10 4.68 43.37
N SER A 338 -7.39 4.41 43.21
CA SER A 338 -7.87 3.03 43.15
C SER A 338 -7.63 2.43 41.76
N ARG A 339 -7.48 1.10 41.66
CA ARG A 339 -7.32 0.41 40.37
C ARG A 339 -8.44 0.76 39.39
N THR A 340 -9.70 0.72 39.83
CA THR A 340 -10.86 1.08 38.99
C THR A 340 -10.79 2.53 38.48
N GLN A 341 -10.32 3.47 39.30
CA GLN A 341 -10.14 4.86 38.88
C GLN A 341 -9.00 5.02 37.86
N ALA A 342 -7.89 4.28 38.04
CA ALA A 342 -6.79 4.25 37.09
C ALA A 342 -7.24 3.66 35.74
N ASP A 343 -7.94 2.52 35.76
CA ASP A 343 -8.51 1.88 34.56
C ASP A 343 -9.42 2.82 33.78
N ASN A 344 -10.36 3.48 34.46
CA ASN A 344 -11.28 4.41 33.80
C ASN A 344 -10.55 5.61 33.20
N ARG A 345 -9.55 6.17 33.91
CA ARG A 345 -8.75 7.28 33.39
C ARG A 345 -7.97 6.89 32.14
N ILE A 346 -7.29 5.74 32.18
CA ILE A 346 -6.53 5.21 31.05
C ILE A 346 -7.46 4.92 29.88
N ARG A 347 -8.63 4.29 30.12
CA ARG A 347 -9.66 4.07 29.09
C ARG A 347 -10.09 5.38 28.41
N HIS A 348 -10.40 6.42 29.18
CA HIS A 348 -10.79 7.71 28.63
C HIS A 348 -9.65 8.43 27.90
N ALA A 349 -8.41 8.31 28.39
CA ALA A 349 -7.25 8.91 27.73
C ALA A 349 -6.90 8.20 26.42
N LEU A 350 -7.02 6.87 26.38
CA LEU A 350 -6.90 6.06 25.16
C LEU A 350 -7.99 6.47 24.15
N ALA A 351 -9.24 6.61 24.60
CA ALA A 351 -10.36 7.10 23.78
C ALA A 351 -10.08 8.49 23.16
N ARG A 352 -9.44 9.37 23.94
CA ARG A 352 -9.06 10.73 23.51
C ARG A 352 -7.74 10.80 22.73
N GLN A 353 -7.07 9.67 22.54
CA GLN A 353 -5.77 9.59 21.88
C GLN A 353 -4.73 10.52 22.51
N GLU A 354 -4.73 10.62 23.84
CA GLU A 354 -3.76 11.44 24.55
C GLU A 354 -2.33 10.98 24.24
N THR A 355 -1.39 11.93 24.17
CA THR A 355 0.01 11.59 23.95
C THR A 355 0.63 11.03 25.23
N ILE A 356 1.33 9.91 25.13
CA ILE A 356 2.15 9.38 26.23
C ILE A 356 3.45 10.19 26.31
N ASN A 357 3.68 10.82 27.47
CA ASN A 357 4.87 11.62 27.72
C ASN A 357 5.92 10.79 28.48
N TRP A 358 7.04 10.46 27.83
CA TRP A 358 8.12 9.73 28.50
C TRP A 358 8.86 10.63 29.49
N VAL A 359 8.97 10.16 30.72
CA VAL A 359 9.79 10.80 31.76
C VAL A 359 11.19 10.17 31.76
N HIS A 360 11.26 8.85 31.64
CA HIS A 360 12.51 8.10 31.64
C HIS A 360 12.40 6.83 30.77
N ARG A 361 13.44 6.56 29.97
CA ARG A 361 13.61 5.32 29.20
C ARG A 361 15.08 4.92 29.21
N ALA A 362 15.37 3.74 29.73
CA ALA A 362 16.74 3.24 29.76
C ALA A 362 16.79 1.71 29.52
N PRO A 363 17.83 1.19 28.83
CA PRO A 363 17.91 -0.21 28.45
C PRO A 363 17.98 -1.22 29.60
N ASN A 364 18.25 -0.78 30.83
CA ASN A 364 18.49 -1.63 32.00
C ASN A 364 17.71 -1.17 33.24
N GLU A 365 16.72 -0.30 33.08
CA GLU A 365 15.94 0.26 34.19
C GLU A 365 14.45 0.24 33.87
N ASN A 366 13.63 0.60 34.87
CA ASN A 366 12.20 0.72 34.69
C ASN A 366 11.87 1.92 33.79
N ASP A 367 10.98 1.69 32.84
CA ASP A 367 10.45 2.70 31.95
C ASP A 367 9.39 3.54 32.69
N VAL A 368 9.46 4.87 32.61
CA VAL A 368 8.53 5.77 33.30
C VAL A 368 7.88 6.74 32.32
N CYS A 369 6.55 6.78 32.30
CA CYS A 369 5.80 7.74 31.48
C CYS A 369 4.70 8.45 32.27
N ARG A 370 4.17 9.53 31.69
CA ARG A 370 2.97 10.24 32.13
C ARG A 370 1.88 10.10 31.07
N PHE A 371 0.70 9.67 31.49
CA PHE A 371 -0.46 9.48 30.63
C PHE A 371 -1.75 9.54 31.47
N ALA A 372 -2.85 10.09 30.94
CA ALA A 372 -4.14 10.19 31.64
C ALA A 372 -4.10 10.95 33.00
N GLY A 373 -3.14 11.87 33.18
CA GLY A 373 -2.87 12.49 34.49
C GLY A 373 -2.43 11.48 35.55
N LEU A 374 -1.67 10.46 35.14
CA LEU A 374 -1.05 9.42 35.96
C LEU A 374 0.43 9.33 35.60
N LYS A 375 1.25 8.94 36.57
CA LYS A 375 2.63 8.51 36.36
C LYS A 375 2.65 6.97 36.38
N LEU A 376 3.09 6.37 35.29
CA LEU A 376 3.17 4.92 35.11
C LEU A 376 4.64 4.50 35.11
N THR A 377 4.97 3.48 35.90
CA THR A 377 6.28 2.85 35.92
C THR A 377 6.12 1.40 35.48
N PHE A 378 6.75 1.06 34.36
CA PHE A 378 6.75 -0.27 33.79
C PHE A 378 8.03 -1.02 34.23
N PRO A 379 7.94 -2.32 34.52
CA PRO A 379 9.12 -3.10 34.88
C PRO A 379 10.09 -3.17 33.70
N HIS A 380 11.38 -3.20 33.98
CA HIS A 380 12.42 -3.34 32.96
C HIS A 380 12.26 -4.60 32.08
N ARG A 381 11.80 -5.72 32.67
CA ARG A 381 11.54 -6.98 31.96
C ARG A 381 10.15 -7.54 32.32
N PRO A 382 9.34 -7.95 31.33
CA PRO A 382 8.14 -8.74 31.59
C PRO A 382 8.48 -10.18 32.01
N PRO A 383 7.59 -10.85 32.78
CA PRO A 383 6.46 -10.26 33.49
C PRO A 383 6.92 -9.51 34.75
N GLY A 384 6.27 -8.39 35.11
CA GLY A 384 6.65 -7.63 36.31
C GLY A 384 5.55 -6.72 36.87
N VAL A 385 5.89 -5.98 37.93
CA VAL A 385 4.93 -5.11 38.63
C VAL A 385 4.86 -3.74 37.94
N VAL A 386 3.65 -3.32 37.59
CA VAL A 386 3.38 -1.99 37.06
C VAL A 386 2.94 -1.09 38.20
N THR A 387 3.63 0.03 38.40
CA THR A 387 3.24 1.02 39.42
C THR A 387 2.50 2.17 38.77
N ILE A 388 1.32 2.51 39.31
CA ILE A 388 0.48 3.63 38.85
C ILE A 388 0.31 4.60 40.01
N GLU A 389 0.76 5.83 39.81
CA GLU A 389 0.67 6.90 40.79
C GLU A 389 -0.13 8.05 40.21
N ARG A 390 -0.96 8.70 41.03
CA ARG A 390 -1.59 9.96 40.62
C ARG A 390 -0.48 11.00 40.41
N SER A 391 -0.39 11.58 39.22
CA SER A 391 0.60 12.64 38.98
C SER A 391 0.25 13.83 39.88
N GLU A 392 1.15 14.19 40.79
CA GLU A 392 1.08 15.46 41.49
C GLU A 392 1.04 16.57 40.44
N THR A 393 0.04 17.42 40.56
CA THR A 393 -0.16 18.55 39.65
C THR A 393 0.94 19.56 40.00
N GLU A 394 1.86 19.82 39.08
CA GLU A 394 2.53 21.14 39.04
C GLU A 394 1.60 22.15 38.38
#